data_AF-A0A843XAA2-F1
#
_entry.id   AF-A0A843XAA2-F1
#
_cell.length_a   1.000
_cell.length_b   1.000
_cell.length_c   1.000
_cell.angle_alpha   90.00
_cell.angle_beta   90.00
_cell.angle_gamma   90.00
#
_symmetry.space_group_name_H-M   'P 1'
#
loop_
_entity.id
_entity.type
_entity.pdbx_description
1 polymer ?
#
loop_
_entity_poly.entity_id
_entity_poly.type
_entity_poly.pdbx_seq_one_letter_code
_entity_poly.pdbx_strand_id
1 'polypeptide(L)'
;MADAQGSRRGRSHALGPNMVVFAIFSHRYITYLLPALFKVGASRLSHGNKDKEVKSVVRFEVDMALVLSARGFAWSHALREKLEQEKDVKKQKKKVMPTTQMITLHDLSSSCKAENGYFIMLANILSKLWEVPLITRPLAPADVHRGKVRWKRAGSGCTLNPRRRQLARGGGEELGCCIRTLRRILPGGDEMGVGQLLSEVESYVICLQMQVSVLRSILDARQQQLS
;
A
#
# COMPACT_ATOMS: atom_id res chain seq x y z
N MET A 1 59.98 18.78 0.45
CA MET A 1 59.66 18.60 -0.97
C MET A 1 58.79 17.36 -1.10
N ALA A 2 57.62 17.52 -1.74
CA ALA A 2 56.91 16.58 -2.64
C ALA A 2 56.69 15.11 -2.20
N ASP A 3 55.57 14.41 -2.46
CA ASP A 3 54.31 14.72 -3.14
C ASP A 3 53.25 13.64 -2.82
N ALA A 4 52.00 13.95 -3.16
CA ALA A 4 50.77 13.19 -2.94
C ALA A 4 50.46 12.11 -4.00
N GLN A 5 49.58 11.16 -3.64
CA GLN A 5 48.49 10.52 -4.43
C GLN A 5 48.14 9.16 -3.78
N GLY A 6 46.91 8.71 -3.57
CA GLY A 6 45.61 9.09 -4.08
C GLY A 6 44.81 7.80 -4.29
N SER A 7 43.79 7.54 -3.46
CA SER A 7 42.74 6.57 -3.79
C SER A 7 41.51 6.82 -2.92
N ARG A 8 40.75 7.87 -3.26
CA ARG A 8 39.34 7.98 -2.85
C ARG A 8 38.55 6.93 -3.63
N ARG A 9 38.46 5.71 -3.09
CA ARG A 9 37.43 4.76 -3.53
C ARG A 9 36.10 5.29 -2.99
N GLY A 10 35.36 5.96 -3.86
CA GLY A 10 33.96 6.27 -3.63
C GLY A 10 33.24 4.98 -3.28
N ARG A 11 32.69 4.93 -2.06
CA ARG A 11 31.81 3.85 -1.65
C ARG A 11 30.51 4.05 -2.41
N SER A 12 30.34 3.33 -3.50
CA SER A 12 29.04 3.14 -4.12
C SER A 12 28.12 2.57 -3.04
N HIS A 13 27.16 3.37 -2.56
CA HIS A 13 26.18 2.89 -1.62
C HIS A 13 25.39 1.76 -2.28
N ALA A 14 25.57 0.53 -1.81
CA ALA A 14 24.65 -0.55 -2.12
C ALA A 14 23.28 -0.13 -1.56
N LEU A 15 22.37 0.33 -2.42
CA LEU A 15 20.99 0.56 -2.03
C LEU A 15 20.44 -0.75 -1.49
N GLY A 16 20.03 -0.78 -0.22
CA GLY A 16 19.40 -1.96 0.36
C GLY A 16 18.14 -2.33 -0.42
N PRO A 17 17.80 -3.63 -0.57
CA PRO A 17 16.61 -4.09 -1.30
C PRO A 17 15.31 -3.38 -0.91
N ASN A 18 15.18 -2.99 0.36
CA ASN A 18 14.02 -2.24 0.86
C ASN A 18 13.89 -0.83 0.29
N MET A 19 15.01 -0.15 0.03
CA MET A 19 14.99 1.20 -0.54
C MET A 19 14.49 1.19 -1.98
N VAL A 20 14.80 0.12 -2.74
CA VAL A 20 14.31 -0.04 -4.10
C VAL A 20 12.81 -0.32 -4.12
N VAL A 21 12.33 -1.23 -3.26
CA VAL A 21 10.89 -1.50 -3.11
C VAL A 21 10.14 -0.23 -2.67
N PHE A 22 10.74 0.55 -1.77
CA PHE A 22 10.20 1.83 -1.36
C PHE A 22 10.14 2.88 -2.45
N ALA A 23 11.21 3.07 -3.21
CA ALA A 23 11.23 4.00 -4.32
C ALA A 23 10.15 3.64 -5.36
N ILE A 24 10.03 2.35 -5.72
CA ILE A 24 9.04 1.89 -6.69
C ILE A 24 7.61 2.09 -6.17
N PHE A 25 7.34 1.69 -4.93
CA PHE A 25 6.03 1.89 -4.29
C PHE A 25 5.66 3.36 -4.25
N SER A 26 6.59 4.20 -3.75
CA SER A 26 6.37 5.63 -3.56
C SER A 26 6.13 6.32 -4.90
N HIS A 27 6.94 6.02 -5.91
CA HIS A 27 6.76 6.52 -7.26
C HIS A 27 5.36 6.16 -7.78
N ARG A 28 4.96 4.88 -7.76
CA ARG A 28 3.62 4.45 -8.19
C ARG A 28 2.50 5.15 -7.43
N TYR A 29 2.66 5.30 -6.12
CA TYR A 29 1.65 5.88 -5.25
C TYR A 29 1.44 7.35 -5.58
N ILE A 30 2.53 8.11 -5.68
CA ILE A 30 2.52 9.55 -5.97
C ILE A 30 2.04 9.81 -7.40
N THR A 31 2.54 9.06 -8.38
CA THR A 31 2.16 9.22 -9.80
C THR A 31 0.66 9.07 -10.02
N TYR A 32 -0.01 8.17 -9.28
CA TYR A 32 -1.46 8.06 -9.32
C TYR A 32 -2.15 9.13 -8.46
N LEU A 33 -1.67 9.31 -7.22
CA LEU A 33 -2.39 10.10 -6.23
C LEU A 33 -2.44 11.59 -6.56
N LEU A 34 -1.31 12.21 -6.95
CA LEU A 34 -1.29 13.66 -7.14
C LEU A 34 -2.28 14.10 -8.22
N PRO A 35 -2.29 13.54 -9.45
CA PRO A 35 -3.23 13.96 -10.49
C PRO A 35 -4.70 13.79 -10.06
N ALA A 36 -5.01 12.69 -9.37
CA ALA A 36 -6.34 12.45 -8.83
C ALA A 36 -6.75 13.51 -7.82
N LEU A 37 -5.86 13.86 -6.87
CA LEU A 37 -6.12 14.91 -5.89
C LEU A 37 -6.24 16.30 -6.52
N PHE A 38 -5.44 16.63 -7.53
CA PHE A 38 -5.57 17.88 -8.28
C PHE A 38 -6.94 18.00 -8.95
N LYS A 39 -7.43 16.92 -9.57
CA LYS A 39 -8.77 16.88 -10.19
C LYS A 39 -9.88 17.08 -9.17
N VAL A 40 -9.76 16.46 -7.99
CA VAL A 40 -10.72 16.64 -6.88
C VAL A 40 -10.68 18.07 -6.35
N GLY A 41 -9.50 18.67 -6.24
CA GLY A 41 -9.31 20.06 -5.82
C GLY A 41 -9.89 21.07 -6.81
N ALA A 42 -9.68 20.87 -8.11
CA ALA A 42 -10.26 21.71 -9.17
C ALA A 42 -11.80 21.70 -9.13
N SER A 43 -12.39 20.53 -8.83
CA SER A 43 -13.84 20.38 -8.71
C SER A 43 -14.42 21.12 -7.49
N ARG A 44 -13.65 21.30 -6.40
CA ARG A 44 -14.05 22.07 -5.21
C ARG A 44 -14.20 23.57 -5.49
N LEU A 45 -13.44 24.12 -6.43
CA LEU A 45 -13.49 25.56 -6.77
C LEU A 45 -14.80 25.94 -7.48
N SER A 46 -15.52 24.96 -8.05
CA SER A 46 -16.68 25.20 -8.90
C SER A 46 -18.03 25.05 -8.20
N HIS A 47 -18.12 24.49 -6.98
CA HIS A 47 -19.41 24.04 -6.46
C HIS A 47 -19.43 23.96 -4.92
N GLY A 48 -20.53 24.44 -4.33
CA GLY A 48 -20.70 24.66 -2.88
C GLY A 48 -20.48 23.46 -1.95
N ASN A 49 -20.56 23.73 -0.65
CA ASN A 49 -20.08 22.91 0.46
C ASN A 49 -20.55 21.43 0.44
N LYS A 50 -19.74 20.55 -0.17
CA LYS A 50 -19.91 19.09 -0.17
C LYS A 50 -18.70 18.38 0.45
N ASP A 51 -18.24 18.85 1.60
CA ASP A 51 -17.05 18.28 2.27
C ASP A 51 -17.13 16.76 2.50
N LYS A 52 -18.33 16.23 2.76
CA LYS A 52 -18.55 14.78 2.90
C LYS A 52 -18.32 14.01 1.60
N GLU A 53 -18.77 14.56 0.46
CA GLU A 53 -18.55 13.94 -0.86
C GLU A 53 -17.06 13.96 -1.19
N VAL A 54 -16.40 15.10 -0.99
CA VAL A 54 -14.95 15.19 -1.28
C VAL A 54 -14.14 14.27 -0.38
N LYS A 55 -14.45 14.18 0.92
CA LYS A 55 -13.77 13.24 1.83
C LYS A 55 -13.89 11.78 1.34
N SER A 56 -15.06 11.41 0.79
CA SER A 56 -15.27 10.07 0.24
C SER A 56 -14.48 9.83 -1.05
N VAL A 57 -14.38 10.85 -1.92
CA VAL A 57 -13.59 10.76 -3.16
C VAL A 57 -12.10 10.71 -2.83
N VAL A 58 -11.60 11.55 -1.92
CA VAL A 58 -10.20 11.53 -1.49
C VAL A 58 -9.84 10.18 -0.89
N ARG A 59 -10.66 9.62 0.00
CA ARG A 59 -10.45 8.26 0.53
C ARG A 59 -10.38 7.21 -0.57
N PHE A 60 -11.34 7.26 -1.50
CA PHE A 60 -11.36 6.36 -2.65
C PHE A 60 -10.06 6.43 -3.48
N GLU A 61 -9.58 7.63 -3.80
CA GLU A 61 -8.36 7.80 -4.60
C GLU A 61 -7.10 7.39 -3.83
N VAL A 62 -7.06 7.63 -2.52
CA VAL A 62 -5.98 7.20 -1.62
C VAL A 62 -5.92 5.67 -1.55
N ASP A 63 -7.06 5.00 -1.39
CA ASP A 63 -7.13 3.54 -1.35
C ASP A 63 -6.79 2.93 -2.71
N MET A 64 -7.23 3.55 -3.81
CA MET A 64 -6.87 3.10 -5.16
C MET A 64 -5.38 3.28 -5.45
N ALA A 65 -4.77 4.38 -5.01
CA ALA A 65 -3.32 4.59 -5.10
C ALA A 65 -2.56 3.49 -4.35
N LEU A 66 -3.01 3.14 -3.13
CA LEU A 66 -2.42 2.06 -2.34
C LEU A 66 -2.48 0.72 -3.09
N VAL A 67 -3.64 0.36 -3.64
CA VAL A 67 -3.84 -0.85 -4.45
C VAL A 67 -2.93 -0.91 -5.66
N LEU A 68 -2.78 0.21 -6.38
CA LEU A 68 -1.99 0.26 -7.62
C LEU A 68 -0.48 0.20 -7.35
N SER A 69 -0.04 0.62 -6.17
CA SER A 69 1.35 0.53 -5.71
C SER A 69 1.70 -0.85 -5.17
N ALA A 70 0.77 -1.49 -4.46
CA ALA A 70 0.92 -2.80 -3.83
C ALA A 70 0.49 -3.97 -4.74
N ARG A 71 1.01 -4.02 -5.97
CA ARG A 71 0.65 -5.08 -6.92
C ARG A 71 1.17 -6.44 -6.46
N GLY A 72 0.35 -7.48 -6.60
CA GLY A 72 0.74 -8.87 -6.35
C GLY A 72 0.41 -9.41 -4.96
N PHE A 73 -0.29 -8.64 -4.13
CA PHE A 73 -0.78 -9.08 -2.83
C PHE A 73 -2.27 -9.43 -2.91
N ALA A 74 -2.67 -10.52 -2.25
CA ALA A 74 -4.08 -10.93 -2.23
C ALA A 74 -4.97 -9.85 -1.61
N TRP A 75 -4.50 -9.16 -0.55
CA TRP A 75 -5.27 -8.07 0.06
C TRP A 75 -5.48 -6.90 -0.90
N SER A 76 -4.52 -6.60 -1.79
CA SER A 76 -4.65 -5.47 -2.71
C SER A 76 -5.62 -5.77 -3.84
N HIS A 77 -5.68 -7.03 -4.28
CA HIS A 77 -6.70 -7.51 -5.22
C HIS A 77 -8.11 -7.46 -4.62
N ALA A 78 -8.29 -7.97 -3.41
CA ALA A 78 -9.58 -7.92 -2.73
C ALA A 78 -10.03 -6.47 -2.46
N LEU A 79 -9.11 -5.58 -2.08
CA LEU A 79 -9.40 -4.15 -1.93
C LEU A 79 -9.82 -3.53 -3.27
N ARG A 80 -9.16 -3.89 -4.38
CA ARG A 80 -9.53 -3.42 -5.72
C ARG A 80 -10.96 -3.80 -6.07
N GLU A 81 -11.33 -5.06 -5.90
CA GLU A 81 -12.67 -5.55 -6.22
C GLU A 81 -13.74 -4.81 -5.42
N LYS A 82 -13.49 -4.58 -4.13
CA LYS A 82 -14.37 -3.79 -3.27
C LYS A 82 -14.53 -2.34 -3.75
N LEU A 83 -13.42 -1.69 -4.11
CA LEU A 83 -13.43 -0.31 -4.62
C LEU A 83 -14.15 -0.20 -5.96
N GLU A 84 -14.03 -1.18 -6.84
CA GLU A 84 -14.72 -1.22 -8.13
C GLU A 84 -16.23 -1.45 -7.96
N GLN A 85 -16.63 -2.36 -7.07
CA GLN A 85 -18.05 -2.55 -6.71
C GLN A 85 -18.69 -1.26 -6.16
N GLU A 86 -17.96 -0.51 -5.31
CA GLU A 86 -18.46 0.77 -4.80
C GLU A 86 -18.67 1.82 -5.90
N LYS A 87 -17.88 1.81 -6.98
CA LYS A 87 -18.12 2.68 -8.13
C LYS A 87 -19.41 2.32 -8.84
N ASP A 88 -19.67 1.04 -9.04
CA ASP A 88 -20.82 0.61 -9.81
C ASP A 88 -22.15 0.81 -9.06
N VAL A 89 -22.15 0.63 -7.73
CA VAL A 89 -23.29 1.02 -6.88
C VAL A 89 -23.58 2.54 -6.97
N LYS A 90 -22.53 3.37 -7.05
CA LYS A 90 -22.67 4.83 -7.18
C LYS A 90 -23.10 5.26 -8.60
N LYS A 91 -22.65 4.56 -9.65
CA LYS A 91 -23.09 4.77 -11.04
C LYS A 91 -24.55 4.36 -11.25
N GLN A 92 -25.02 3.27 -10.62
CA GLN A 92 -26.43 2.88 -10.67
C GLN A 92 -27.36 3.94 -10.04
N LYS A 93 -26.85 4.76 -9.11
CA LYS A 93 -27.58 5.91 -8.54
C LYS A 93 -27.50 7.20 -9.37
N LYS A 94 -26.58 7.30 -10.33
CA LYS A 94 -26.41 8.45 -11.23
C LYS A 94 -26.42 7.95 -12.67
N LYS A 95 -27.60 7.84 -13.28
CA LYS A 95 -27.74 7.68 -14.73
C LYS A 95 -27.09 8.92 -15.38
N VAL A 96 -25.89 8.77 -15.94
CA VAL A 96 -25.29 9.50 -17.09
C VAL A 96 -23.76 9.29 -17.16
N MET A 97 -23.33 8.78 -18.32
CA MET A 97 -22.02 8.76 -18.99
C MET A 97 -20.80 8.08 -18.34
N PRO A 98 -20.18 7.07 -19.01
CA PRO A 98 -18.90 6.51 -18.63
C PRO A 98 -17.77 7.18 -19.43
N THR A 99 -16.87 7.89 -18.75
CA THR A 99 -15.49 8.05 -19.25
C THR A 99 -14.54 7.83 -18.09
N THR A 100 -14.11 6.59 -17.91
CA THR A 100 -12.89 6.27 -17.16
C THR A 100 -12.01 5.50 -18.12
N GLN A 101 -11.31 6.23 -18.97
CA GLN A 101 -10.17 5.68 -19.68
C GLN A 101 -9.08 5.42 -18.63
N MET A 102 -8.53 4.21 -18.64
CA MET A 102 -7.31 3.91 -17.90
C MET A 102 -6.20 4.77 -18.53
N ILE A 103 -5.61 5.65 -17.74
CA ILE A 103 -4.39 6.36 -18.14
C ILE A 103 -3.31 5.28 -18.27
N THR A 104 -2.99 4.92 -19.50
CA THR A 104 -1.80 4.13 -19.80
C THR A 104 -0.58 5.05 -19.70
N LEU A 105 0.61 4.49 -19.47
CA LEU A 105 1.86 5.26 -19.36
C LEU A 105 2.14 6.17 -20.58
N HIS A 106 1.44 5.98 -21.70
CA HIS A 106 1.58 6.76 -22.91
C HIS A 106 0.62 7.97 -23.03
N ASP A 107 -0.37 8.09 -22.15
CA ASP A 107 -1.39 9.18 -22.19
C ASP A 107 -0.98 10.42 -21.38
N LEU A 108 0.11 10.37 -20.63
CA LEU A 108 0.62 11.51 -19.85
C LEU A 108 1.52 12.44 -20.67
N SER A 109 1.71 12.20 -21.97
CA SER A 109 2.49 13.07 -22.87
C SER A 109 1.67 14.19 -23.52
N SER A 110 0.35 14.26 -23.28
CA SER A 110 -0.46 15.30 -23.92
C SER A 110 -1.61 15.75 -23.04
N SER A 111 -1.57 17.03 -22.67
CA SER A 111 -2.68 17.82 -22.13
C SER A 111 -2.75 18.01 -20.61
N CYS A 112 -1.75 18.70 -20.07
CA CYS A 112 -1.98 19.89 -19.26
C CYS A 112 -0.72 20.76 -19.22
N LYS A 113 -0.84 22.07 -19.55
CA LYS A 113 0.26 23.05 -19.67
C LYS A 113 0.92 23.43 -18.32
N ALA A 114 1.06 22.49 -17.39
CA ALA A 114 1.64 22.68 -16.06
C ALA A 114 2.78 21.67 -15.76
N GLU A 115 3.45 21.17 -16.81
CA GLU A 115 4.42 20.07 -16.69
C GLU A 115 5.64 20.40 -15.83
N ASN A 116 6.09 21.66 -15.79
CA ASN A 116 7.29 22.01 -15.01
C ASN A 116 7.05 22.00 -13.49
N GLY A 117 5.91 22.49 -13.01
CA GLY A 117 5.64 22.56 -11.57
C GLY A 117 5.40 21.19 -10.93
N TYR A 118 4.73 20.31 -11.66
CA TYR A 118 4.44 18.94 -11.23
C TYR A 118 5.72 18.09 -11.15
N PHE A 119 6.57 18.17 -12.17
CA PHE A 119 7.82 17.42 -12.20
C PHE A 119 8.80 17.88 -11.10
N ILE A 120 8.90 19.19 -10.85
CA ILE A 120 9.70 19.75 -9.75
C ILE A 120 9.14 19.31 -8.39
N MET A 121 7.81 19.31 -8.21
CA MET A 121 7.18 18.83 -6.99
C MET A 121 7.45 17.33 -6.77
N LEU A 122 7.33 16.50 -7.80
CA LEU A 122 7.66 15.07 -7.74
C LEU A 122 9.12 14.84 -7.36
N ALA A 123 10.05 15.55 -8.02
CA ALA A 123 11.48 15.46 -7.74
C ALA A 123 11.79 15.85 -6.29
N ASN A 124 11.15 16.91 -5.78
CA ASN A 124 11.30 17.37 -4.40
C ASN A 124 10.69 16.41 -3.37
N ILE A 125 9.58 15.75 -3.70
CA ILE A 125 8.98 14.75 -2.80
C ILE A 125 9.84 13.49 -2.78
N LEU A 126 10.31 13.02 -3.94
CA LEU A 126 11.17 11.84 -4.06
C LEU A 126 12.53 12.04 -3.40
N SER A 127 13.11 13.25 -3.46
CA SER A 127 14.37 13.55 -2.77
C SER A 127 14.21 13.54 -1.24
N LYS A 128 13.08 14.01 -0.70
CA LYS A 128 12.79 13.95 0.75
C LYS A 128 12.46 12.56 1.26
N LEU A 129 11.84 11.73 0.42
CA LEU A 129 11.51 10.34 0.75
C LEU A 129 12.75 9.50 1.04
N TRP A 130 13.91 9.89 0.48
CA TRP A 130 15.19 9.24 0.72
C TRP A 130 15.72 9.45 2.15
N GLU A 131 15.25 10.46 2.87
CA GLU A 131 15.70 10.81 4.23
C GLU A 131 14.92 10.08 5.34
N VAL A 132 13.84 9.34 5.00
CA VAL A 132 13.03 8.65 6.01
C VAL A 132 13.66 7.30 6.34
N PRO A 133 14.06 7.04 7.61
CA PRO A 133 14.58 5.74 8.00
C PRO A 133 13.46 4.69 7.91
N LEU A 134 13.57 3.79 6.92
CA LEU A 134 12.69 2.64 6.81
C LEU A 134 13.15 1.53 7.74
N ILE A 135 12.18 0.84 8.34
CA ILE A 135 12.43 -0.42 9.03
C ILE A 135 12.97 -1.40 7.97
N THR A 136 14.23 -1.78 8.11
CA THR A 136 14.96 -2.61 7.16
C THR A 136 14.53 -4.08 7.26
N ARG A 137 13.34 -4.42 6.77
CA ARG A 137 12.95 -5.82 6.59
C ARG A 137 12.59 -6.15 5.13
N PRO A 138 13.40 -6.97 4.44
CA PRO A 138 13.18 -7.36 3.04
C PRO A 138 11.78 -7.92 2.78
N LEU A 139 11.03 -7.24 1.91
CA LEU A 139 9.84 -7.81 1.27
C LEU A 139 10.29 -8.79 0.19
N ALA A 140 10.32 -10.09 0.51
CA ALA A 140 10.33 -11.12 -0.52
C ALA A 140 8.90 -11.29 -1.05
N PRO A 141 8.68 -11.25 -2.38
CA PRO A 141 7.46 -11.80 -2.96
C PRO A 141 7.32 -13.24 -2.45
N ALA A 142 6.12 -13.65 -2.07
CA ALA A 142 5.87 -15.05 -1.74
C ALA A 142 6.11 -15.90 -3.00
N ASP A 143 7.34 -16.39 -3.14
CA ASP A 143 7.68 -17.38 -4.15
C ASP A 143 6.83 -18.61 -3.86
N VAL A 144 6.03 -19.00 -4.85
CA VAL A 144 5.19 -20.20 -4.80
C VAL A 144 6.10 -21.42 -4.97
N HIS A 145 7.02 -21.63 -4.02
CA HIS A 145 7.63 -22.93 -3.83
C HIS A 145 6.68 -23.79 -3.01
N ARG A 146 5.98 -24.65 -3.74
CA ARG A 146 5.12 -25.75 -3.29
C ARG A 146 5.93 -26.73 -2.42
N GLY A 147 6.29 -26.31 -1.22
CA GLY A 147 6.79 -27.18 -0.15
C GLY A 147 5.63 -28.00 0.38
N LYS A 148 5.55 -29.26 -0.04
CA LYS A 148 4.54 -30.23 0.38
C LYS A 148 4.78 -30.57 1.86
N VAL A 149 4.30 -29.74 2.78
CA VAL A 149 4.27 -30.08 4.20
C VAL A 149 3.20 -31.16 4.38
N ARG A 150 3.65 -32.40 4.35
CA ARG A 150 2.85 -33.59 4.64
C ARG A 150 2.54 -33.61 6.13
N TRP A 151 1.45 -32.97 6.53
CA TRP A 151 0.83 -33.25 7.83
C TRP A 151 0.37 -34.70 7.80
N LYS A 152 1.13 -35.58 8.47
CA LYS A 152 0.68 -36.95 8.75
C LYS A 152 -0.62 -36.80 9.55
N ARG A 153 -1.74 -37.30 9.02
CA ARG A 153 -2.96 -37.54 9.80
C ARG A 153 -2.57 -38.48 10.94
N ALA A 154 -2.42 -37.94 12.15
CA ALA A 154 -2.47 -38.75 13.35
C ALA A 154 -3.91 -39.27 13.47
N GLY A 155 -4.03 -40.58 13.52
CA GLY A 155 -5.30 -41.29 13.52
C GLY A 155 -6.20 -40.87 14.67
N SER A 156 -7.49 -40.81 14.33
CA SER A 156 -8.58 -40.87 15.29
C SER A 156 -8.43 -42.12 16.15
N GLY A 157 -8.23 -41.92 17.45
CA GLY A 157 -8.25 -42.98 18.44
C GLY A 157 -7.36 -42.63 19.62
N CYS A 158 -7.95 -42.10 20.69
CA CYS A 158 -7.45 -42.25 22.06
C CYS A 158 -8.51 -41.76 23.08
N THR A 159 -9.23 -42.73 23.63
CA THR A 159 -10.04 -42.63 24.85
C THR A 159 -9.11 -42.49 26.05
N LEU A 160 -8.74 -41.29 26.52
CA LEU A 160 -8.05 -41.13 27.82
C LEU A 160 -8.37 -39.80 28.54
N ASN A 161 -8.96 -39.97 29.73
CA ASN A 161 -9.01 -39.15 30.96
C ASN A 161 -9.28 -37.62 30.92
N PRO A 162 -10.29 -37.09 31.65
CA PRO A 162 -10.61 -35.65 31.69
C PRO A 162 -9.69 -34.80 32.60
N ARG A 163 -8.75 -35.39 33.35
CA ARG A 163 -8.15 -34.70 34.51
C ARG A 163 -6.90 -33.84 34.24
N ARG A 164 -6.51 -33.62 32.97
CA ARG A 164 -5.30 -32.84 32.62
C ARG A 164 -5.55 -31.67 31.65
N ARG A 165 -6.78 -31.11 31.63
CA ARG A 165 -7.22 -30.07 30.67
C ARG A 165 -7.20 -28.63 31.17
N GLN A 166 -6.62 -28.31 32.32
CA GLN A 166 -6.73 -26.95 32.88
C GLN A 166 -5.59 -25.98 32.50
N LEU A 167 -4.43 -26.44 32.02
CA LEU A 167 -3.34 -25.52 31.60
C LEU A 167 -3.21 -25.27 30.09
N ALA A 168 -3.94 -25.99 29.24
CA ALA A 168 -3.85 -25.86 27.78
C ALA A 168 -5.07 -25.18 27.13
N ARG A 169 -5.99 -24.62 27.93
CA ARG A 169 -7.32 -24.20 27.46
C ARG A 169 -7.44 -22.72 27.07
N GLY A 170 -6.47 -21.87 27.43
CA GLY A 170 -6.53 -20.42 27.15
C GLY A 170 -6.05 -20.00 25.76
N GLY A 171 -4.97 -20.59 25.26
CA GLY A 171 -4.30 -20.07 24.05
C GLY A 171 -5.07 -20.26 22.74
N GLY A 172 -5.92 -21.28 22.64
CA GLY A 172 -6.67 -21.56 21.41
C GLY A 172 -7.83 -20.59 21.16
N GLU A 173 -8.50 -20.15 22.24
CA GLU A 173 -9.63 -19.21 22.17
C GLU A 173 -9.14 -17.78 21.86
N GLU A 174 -8.02 -17.38 22.47
CA GLU A 174 -7.35 -16.11 22.21
C GLU A 174 -6.84 -16.02 20.77
N LEU A 175 -6.19 -17.08 20.27
CA LEU A 175 -5.73 -17.14 18.88
C LEU A 175 -6.92 -17.05 17.91
N GLY A 176 -8.03 -17.73 18.20
CA GLY A 176 -9.25 -17.62 17.40
C GLY A 176 -9.86 -16.22 17.39
N CYS A 177 -9.79 -15.48 18.51
CA CYS A 177 -10.19 -14.08 18.56
C CYS A 177 -9.27 -13.19 17.71
N CYS A 178 -7.95 -13.38 17.83
CA CYS A 178 -6.95 -12.64 17.05
C CYS A 178 -7.15 -12.81 15.55
N ILE A 179 -7.31 -14.05 15.07
CA ILE A 179 -7.58 -14.35 13.66
C ILE A 179 -8.87 -13.65 13.18
N ARG A 180 -9.95 -13.70 13.97
CA ARG A 180 -11.20 -12.99 13.63
C ARG A 180 -10.99 -11.48 13.51
N THR A 181 -10.17 -10.87 14.37
CA THR A 181 -9.82 -9.45 14.26
C THR A 181 -9.02 -9.17 12.99
N LEU A 182 -8.01 -9.99 12.69
CA LEU A 182 -7.19 -9.85 11.48
C LEU A 182 -8.03 -9.90 10.20
N ARG A 183 -9.02 -10.81 10.13
CA ARG A 183 -9.93 -10.90 8.98
C ARG A 183 -10.74 -9.63 8.75
N ARG A 184 -11.15 -8.95 9.83
CA ARG A 184 -11.95 -7.73 9.75
C ARG A 184 -11.14 -6.50 9.33
N ILE A 185 -9.84 -6.48 9.61
CA ILE A 185 -8.97 -5.33 9.30
C ILE A 185 -8.29 -5.47 7.93
N LEU A 186 -7.99 -6.70 7.50
CA LEU A 186 -7.31 -6.94 6.23
C LEU A 186 -8.34 -6.96 5.11
N PRO A 187 -8.16 -6.17 4.03
CA PRO A 187 -9.03 -6.28 2.86
C PRO A 187 -9.00 -7.70 2.30
N GLY A 188 -10.17 -8.31 2.09
CA GLY A 188 -10.27 -9.72 1.66
C GLY A 188 -10.00 -10.75 2.75
N GLY A 189 -9.93 -10.34 4.02
CA GLY A 189 -9.52 -11.22 5.10
C GLY A 189 -10.48 -12.38 5.37
N ASP A 190 -11.79 -12.20 5.11
CA ASP A 190 -12.78 -13.26 5.29
C ASP A 190 -12.67 -14.35 4.22
N GLU A 191 -12.21 -13.98 3.02
CA GLU A 191 -11.98 -14.85 1.88
C GLU A 191 -10.64 -15.61 1.99
N MET A 192 -9.69 -15.09 2.78
CA MET A 192 -8.37 -15.70 2.96
C MET A 192 -8.36 -16.85 3.98
N GLY A 193 -7.63 -17.90 3.62
CA GLY A 193 -7.22 -18.95 4.57
C GLY A 193 -6.23 -18.40 5.61
N VAL A 194 -6.17 -18.99 6.80
CA VAL A 194 -5.33 -18.51 7.92
C VAL A 194 -3.85 -18.34 7.54
N GLY A 195 -3.27 -19.27 6.78
CA GLY A 195 -1.88 -19.18 6.34
C GLY A 195 -1.62 -17.96 5.43
N GLN A 196 -2.51 -17.74 4.47
CA GLN A 196 -2.44 -16.59 3.55
C GLN A 196 -2.68 -15.27 4.29
N LEU A 197 -3.68 -15.24 5.19
CA LEU A 197 -3.98 -14.08 6.03
C LEU A 197 -2.72 -13.62 6.79
N LEU A 198 -2.00 -14.54 7.42
CA LEU A 198 -0.80 -14.21 8.18
C LEU A 198 0.37 -13.74 7.29
N SER A 199 0.56 -14.33 6.11
CA SER A 199 1.60 -13.87 5.17
C SER A 199 1.28 -12.50 4.55
N GLU A 200 0.00 -12.18 4.37
CA GLU A 200 -0.45 -10.94 3.75
C GLU A 200 -0.44 -9.77 4.74
N VAL A 201 -0.67 -10.01 6.04
CA VAL A 201 -0.65 -8.97 7.09
C VAL A 201 0.67 -8.19 7.10
N GLU A 202 1.81 -8.87 6.97
CA GLU A 202 3.11 -8.20 6.94
C GLU A 202 3.22 -7.22 5.77
N SER A 203 2.85 -7.66 4.57
CA SER A 203 2.88 -6.82 3.37
C SER A 203 1.92 -5.62 3.45
N TYR A 204 0.75 -5.82 4.06
CA TYR A 204 -0.23 -4.75 4.24
C TYR A 204 0.27 -3.69 5.21
N VAL A 205 0.82 -4.09 6.36
CA VAL A 205 1.42 -3.18 7.34
C VAL A 205 2.54 -2.36 6.71
N ILE A 206 3.42 -3.01 5.94
CA ILE A 206 4.52 -2.31 5.27
C ILE A 206 3.96 -1.30 4.26
N CYS A 207 3.00 -1.68 3.41
CA CYS A 207 2.40 -0.74 2.44
C CYS A 207 1.71 0.45 3.13
N LEU A 208 1.05 0.25 4.27
CA LEU A 208 0.48 1.33 5.08
C LEU A 208 1.54 2.27 5.64
N GLN A 209 2.66 1.73 6.16
CA GLN A 209 3.78 2.55 6.64
C GLN A 209 4.36 3.40 5.51
N MET A 210 4.54 2.80 4.33
CA MET A 210 5.06 3.49 3.15
C MET A 210 4.10 4.59 2.68
N GLN A 211 2.81 4.31 2.67
CA GLN A 211 1.76 5.28 2.38
C GLN A 211 1.81 6.49 3.33
N VAL A 212 1.88 6.25 4.64
CA VAL A 212 1.97 7.34 5.65
C VAL A 212 3.25 8.15 5.46
N SER A 213 4.37 7.49 5.17
CA SER A 213 5.65 8.15 4.88
C SER A 213 5.53 9.11 3.69
N VAL A 214 5.00 8.62 2.57
CA VAL A 214 4.78 9.44 1.36
C VAL A 214 3.84 10.62 1.62
N LEU A 215 2.71 10.39 2.29
CA LEU A 215 1.77 11.46 2.58
C LEU A 215 2.37 12.55 3.48
N ARG A 216 3.20 12.17 4.46
CA ARG A 216 3.95 13.14 5.28
C ARG A 216 4.91 13.97 4.43
N SER A 217 5.71 13.33 3.56
CA SER A 217 6.63 14.05 2.68
C SER A 217 5.93 15.04 1.75
N ILE A 218 4.73 14.72 1.26
CA ILE A 218 3.91 15.64 0.46
C ILE A 218 3.51 16.87 1.29
N LEU A 219 3.08 16.67 2.54
CA LEU A 219 2.70 17.77 3.43
C LEU A 219 3.90 18.66 3.79
N ASP A 220 5.04 18.06 4.09
CA ASP A 220 6.27 18.79 4.42
C ASP A 220 6.80 19.60 3.23
N ALA A 221 6.69 19.06 2.00
CA ALA A 221 7.00 19.79 0.78
C ALA A 221 6.08 21.00 0.57
N ARG A 222 4.79 20.87 0.88
CA ARG A 222 3.83 21.97 0.79
C ARG A 222 4.11 23.08 1.81
N GLN A 223 4.44 22.71 3.06
CA GLN A 223 4.68 23.69 4.12
C GLN A 223 5.89 24.57 3.82
N GLN A 224 6.94 24.02 3.19
CA GLN A 224 8.13 24.79 2.81
C GLN A 224 7.91 25.74 1.63
N GLN A 225 6.87 25.53 0.80
CA GLN A 225 6.52 26.49 -0.26
C GLN A 225 5.73 27.70 0.24
N LEU A 226 5.23 27.65 1.49
CA LEU A 226 4.43 28.71 2.11
C LEU A 226 5.22 29.52 3.16
N SER A 227 6.49 29.19 3.38
CA SER A 227 7.43 29.90 4.26
C SER A 227 8.49 30.63 3.44
#